data_AF-A0AAP4B9C2-F1
#
_entry.id   AF-A0AAP4B9C2-F1
#
_cell.length_a   1.000
_cell.length_b   1.000
_cell.length_c   1.000
_cell.angle_alpha   90.00
_cell.angle_beta   90.00
_cell.angle_gamma   90.00
#
_symmetry.space_group_name_H-M   'P 1'
#
loop_
_entity.id
_entity.type
_entity.pdbx_description
1 polymer ?
#
loop_
_entity_poly.entity_id
_entity_poly.type
_entity_poly.pdbx_seq_one_letter_code
_entity_poly.pdbx_strand_id
1 'polypeptide(L)'
;MGEQEYFKNALSNFMFEAASGGAIRHLADLGYTVKQISKKLEFPTPYERIRKTVWEHLVETGVLLLEEPGNGGQKEKADFVKEIDAYGRSSFRRVVLESGERETVRWRVRQFREPDARGLATVLAERCAGHGDERAYVSCDFGLRSRREPERLEESLQVLDEDKRDYIQGLPWERRLVYHRLDRRMREIVIRLYENGEFHGSLYFTDCGEKLIL
;
A
#
# COMPACT_ATOMS: atom_id res chain seq x y z
N MET A 1 36.10 2.82 -9.89
CA MET A 1 34.97 2.28 -10.68
C MET A 1 33.62 2.57 -10.06
N GLY A 2 33.44 2.54 -8.73
CA GLY A 2 32.14 2.84 -8.09
C GLY A 2 31.61 4.28 -8.26
N GLU A 3 32.46 5.30 -8.35
CA GLU A 3 32.00 6.70 -8.48
C GLU A 3 31.29 7.01 -9.80
N GLN A 4 31.78 6.46 -10.93
CA GLN A 4 31.14 6.66 -12.23
C GLN A 4 29.78 5.96 -12.32
N GLU A 5 29.64 4.81 -11.68
CA GLU A 5 28.40 4.05 -11.63
C GLU A 5 27.38 4.74 -10.70
N TYR A 6 27.83 5.24 -9.56
CA TYR A 6 27.02 6.05 -8.65
C TYR A 6 26.47 7.30 -9.34
N PHE A 7 27.33 8.05 -10.06
CA PHE A 7 26.91 9.25 -10.79
C PHE A 7 25.89 8.93 -11.89
N LYS A 8 26.12 7.88 -12.69
CA LYS A 8 25.18 7.43 -13.73
C LYS A 8 23.81 7.06 -13.14
N ASN A 9 23.81 6.37 -11.99
CA ASN A 9 22.57 6.02 -11.29
C ASN A 9 21.85 7.25 -10.75
N ALA A 10 22.56 8.18 -10.12
CA ALA A 10 21.99 9.44 -9.64
C ALA A 10 21.37 10.25 -10.78
N LEU A 11 22.06 10.37 -11.92
CA LEU A 11 21.55 11.07 -13.10
C LEU A 11 20.32 10.37 -13.69
N SER A 12 20.33 9.03 -13.79
CA SER A 12 19.16 8.26 -14.26
C SER A 12 17.95 8.42 -13.34
N ASN A 13 18.16 8.48 -12.02
CA ASN A 13 17.10 8.73 -11.05
C ASN A 13 16.56 10.15 -11.17
N PHE A 14 17.44 11.14 -11.30
CA PHE A 14 17.04 12.53 -11.50
C PHE A 14 16.22 12.71 -12.78
N MET A 15 16.68 12.19 -13.91
CA MET A 15 15.97 12.26 -15.19
C MET A 15 14.59 11.61 -15.12
N PHE A 16 14.47 10.48 -14.42
CA PHE A 16 13.19 9.81 -14.22
C PHE A 16 12.22 10.63 -13.38
N GLU A 17 12.67 11.20 -12.26
CA GLU A 17 11.82 12.05 -11.42
C GLU A 17 11.32 13.27 -12.19
N ALA A 18 12.21 13.90 -12.97
CA ALA A 18 11.87 15.05 -13.80
C ALA A 18 10.91 14.71 -14.95
N ALA A 19 11.04 13.54 -15.57
CA ALA A 19 10.29 13.19 -16.78
C ALA A 19 8.98 12.43 -16.51
N SER A 20 8.88 11.64 -15.44
CA SER A 20 7.76 10.71 -15.25
C SER A 20 7.36 10.45 -13.80
N GLY A 21 8.25 10.65 -12.82
CA GLY A 21 7.97 10.36 -11.41
C GLY A 21 6.71 11.03 -10.89
N GLY A 22 6.57 12.35 -11.09
CA GLY A 22 5.39 13.11 -10.68
C GLY A 22 4.09 12.66 -11.35
N ALA A 23 4.14 12.38 -12.66
CA ALA A 23 2.98 11.91 -13.42
C ALA A 23 2.50 10.54 -12.96
N ILE A 24 3.41 9.62 -12.66
CA ILE A 24 3.09 8.27 -12.16
C ILE A 24 2.35 8.37 -10.82
N ARG A 25 2.85 9.16 -9.87
CA ARG A 25 2.21 9.36 -8.55
C ARG A 25 0.81 9.97 -8.70
N HIS A 26 0.69 11.02 -9.51
CA HIS A 26 -0.60 11.66 -9.76
C HIS A 26 -1.63 10.70 -10.39
N LEU A 27 -1.23 9.91 -11.38
CA LEU A 27 -2.11 8.90 -11.97
C LEU A 27 -2.46 7.78 -10.99
N ALA A 28 -1.55 7.40 -10.10
CA ALA A 28 -1.84 6.45 -9.03
C ALA A 28 -2.89 7.01 -8.04
N ASP A 29 -2.81 8.29 -7.68
CA ASP A 29 -3.80 8.96 -6.82
C ASP A 29 -5.18 9.03 -7.47
N LEU A 30 -5.24 9.18 -8.80
CA LEU A 30 -6.47 9.08 -9.59
C LEU A 30 -7.02 7.65 -9.68
N GLY A 31 -6.29 6.66 -9.16
CA GLY A 31 -6.67 5.26 -9.15
C GLY A 31 -6.30 4.50 -10.41
N TYR A 32 -5.42 4.98 -11.28
CA TYR A 32 -5.02 4.19 -12.45
C TYR A 32 -4.17 2.96 -12.07
N THR A 33 -4.33 1.86 -12.80
CA THR A 33 -3.47 0.67 -12.66
C THR A 33 -2.12 0.87 -13.34
N VAL A 34 -1.09 0.10 -12.96
CA VAL A 34 0.25 0.19 -13.59
C VAL A 34 0.19 0.01 -15.12
N LYS A 35 -0.68 -0.89 -15.60
CA LYS A 35 -0.93 -1.12 -17.04
C LYS A 35 -1.55 0.11 -17.73
N GLN A 36 -2.48 0.80 -17.06
CA GLN A 36 -3.10 2.02 -17.57
C GLN A 36 -2.12 3.21 -17.54
N ILE A 37 -1.34 3.35 -16.47
CA ILE A 37 -0.29 4.37 -16.34
C ILE A 37 0.71 4.21 -17.47
N SER A 38 1.21 3.00 -17.71
CA SER A 38 2.16 2.72 -18.80
C SER A 38 1.67 3.13 -20.18
N LYS A 39 0.35 3.15 -20.43
CA LYS A 39 -0.25 3.58 -21.70
C LYS A 39 -0.47 5.09 -21.78
N LYS A 40 -0.52 5.79 -20.64
CA LYS A 40 -0.82 7.22 -20.54
C LYS A 40 0.42 8.11 -20.42
N LEU A 41 1.57 7.56 -20.08
CA LEU A 41 2.81 8.31 -20.00
C LEU A 41 3.25 8.79 -21.40
N GLU A 42 3.64 10.06 -21.48
CA GLU A 42 4.16 10.66 -22.71
C GLU A 42 5.54 10.08 -23.08
N PHE A 43 6.33 9.70 -22.08
CA PHE A 43 7.64 9.10 -22.27
C PHE A 43 7.62 7.61 -21.89
N PRO A 44 8.22 6.73 -22.72
CA PRO A 44 8.26 5.30 -22.45
C PRO A 44 9.11 5.02 -21.21
N THR A 45 8.43 4.78 -20.09
CA THR A 45 9.05 4.36 -18.84
C THR A 45 8.98 2.83 -18.73
N PRO A 46 10.07 2.13 -18.37
CA PRO A 46 10.03 0.70 -18.14
C PRO A 46 8.96 0.29 -17.12
N TYR A 47 8.18 -0.73 -17.44
CA TYR A 47 7.04 -1.18 -16.62
C TYR A 47 7.41 -1.44 -15.16
N GLU A 48 8.56 -2.08 -14.92
CA GLU A 48 9.10 -2.33 -13.58
C GLU A 48 9.35 -1.05 -12.77
N ARG A 49 9.81 0.01 -13.43
CA ARG A 49 10.07 1.29 -12.78
C ARG A 49 8.76 1.98 -12.39
N ILE A 50 7.74 1.90 -13.25
CA ILE A 50 6.38 2.36 -12.92
C ILE A 50 5.84 1.58 -11.73
N ARG A 51 5.90 0.25 -11.79
CA ARG A 51 5.43 -0.65 -10.73
C ARG A 51 6.05 -0.33 -9.37
N LYS A 52 7.38 -0.17 -9.34
CA LYS A 52 8.11 0.21 -8.13
C LYS A 52 7.68 1.58 -7.60
N THR A 53 7.58 2.58 -8.48
CA THR A 53 7.20 3.95 -8.09
C THR A 53 5.78 4.02 -7.54
N VAL A 54 4.83 3.31 -8.15
CA VAL A 54 3.45 3.22 -7.65
C VAL A 54 3.43 2.54 -6.28
N TRP A 55 4.15 1.43 -6.10
CA TRP A 55 4.22 0.74 -4.81
C TRP A 55 4.80 1.63 -3.70
N GLU A 56 5.93 2.27 -3.96
CA GLU A 56 6.59 3.18 -3.01
C GLU A 56 5.64 4.33 -2.64
N HIS A 57 4.97 4.94 -3.61
CA HIS A 57 3.98 5.99 -3.38
C HIS A 57 2.79 5.52 -2.54
N LEU A 58 2.24 4.34 -2.81
CA LEU A 58 1.13 3.78 -2.02
C LEU A 58 1.55 3.48 -0.57
N VAL A 59 2.80 3.05 -0.36
CA VAL A 59 3.36 2.85 1.00
C VAL A 59 3.60 4.18 1.71
N GLU A 60 4.14 5.18 1.00
CA GLU A 60 4.42 6.51 1.54
C GLU A 60 3.15 7.27 1.93
N THR A 61 2.11 7.17 1.12
CA THR A 61 0.78 7.78 1.37
C THR A 61 -0.05 7.02 2.41
N GLY A 62 0.42 5.84 2.86
CA GLY A 62 -0.28 5.00 3.83
C GLY A 62 -1.48 4.24 3.26
N VAL A 63 -1.63 4.18 1.94
CA VAL A 63 -2.61 3.29 1.29
C VAL A 63 -2.22 1.83 1.54
N LEU A 64 -0.93 1.54 1.51
CA LEU A 64 -0.35 0.24 1.86
C LEU A 64 0.45 0.35 3.15
N LEU A 65 0.25 -0.61 4.06
CA LEU A 65 1.07 -0.81 5.25
C LEU A 65 1.74 -2.18 5.18
N LEU A 66 3.02 -2.21 5.53
CA LEU A 66 3.82 -3.45 5.61
C LEU A 66 3.76 -4.11 6.99
N GLU A 67 3.09 -3.45 7.93
CA GLU A 67 2.90 -3.85 9.32
C GLU A 67 1.44 -3.67 9.71
N GLU A 68 1.00 -4.34 10.77
CA GLU A 68 -0.40 -4.31 11.20
C GLU A 68 -0.84 -2.87 11.51
N PRO A 69 -1.98 -2.40 10.96
CA PRO A 69 -2.51 -1.08 11.30
C PRO A 69 -2.68 -0.97 12.83
N GLY A 70 -2.49 0.22 13.40
CA GLY A 70 -2.67 0.45 14.85
C GLY A 70 -1.60 -0.17 15.78
N ASN A 71 -0.73 -1.05 15.26
CA ASN A 71 0.37 -1.66 16.00
C ASN A 71 1.72 -1.58 15.24
N GLY A 72 1.72 -1.02 14.02
CA GLY A 72 2.92 -0.82 13.22
C GLY A 72 3.93 0.00 14.00
N GLY A 73 5.10 -0.58 14.21
CA GLY A 73 6.19 0.01 14.96
C GLY A 73 6.47 1.40 14.44
N GLN A 74 6.73 2.31 15.38
CA GLN A 74 7.16 3.67 15.12
C GLN A 74 8.19 3.67 13.99
N LYS A 75 7.82 4.07 12.77
CA LYS A 75 8.81 4.59 11.85
C LYS A 75 9.23 5.91 12.46
N GLU A 76 10.28 5.88 13.27
CA GLU A 76 10.99 7.08 13.74
C GLU A 76 11.23 7.95 12.50
N LYS A 77 10.45 9.02 12.36
CA LYS A 77 10.74 10.06 11.38
C LYS A 77 12.00 10.76 11.89
N ALA A 78 13.15 10.26 11.43
CA ALA A 78 14.44 10.87 11.70
C ALA A 78 14.67 11.98 10.67
N ASP A 79 14.83 13.21 11.15
CA ASP A 79 15.33 14.32 10.35
C ASP A 79 16.84 14.48 10.57
N PHE A 80 17.57 15.01 9.60
CA PHE A 80 19.02 15.20 9.69
C PHE A 80 19.34 16.69 9.76
N VAL A 81 19.76 17.15 10.94
CA VAL A 81 20.18 18.54 11.15
C VAL A 81 21.67 18.67 10.83
N LYS A 82 22.02 19.56 9.90
CA LYS A 82 23.40 19.91 9.60
C LYS A 82 23.92 20.91 10.64
N GLU A 83 24.90 20.51 11.43
CA GLU A 83 25.62 21.35 12.39
C GLU A 83 27.00 21.69 11.80
N ILE A 84 27.45 22.94 12.01
CA ILE A 84 28.79 23.39 11.62
C ILE A 84 29.51 23.78 12.90
N ASP A 85 30.68 23.18 13.15
CA ASP A 85 31.49 23.48 14.33
C ASP A 85 32.20 24.85 14.21
N ALA A 86 32.84 25.29 15.30
CA ALA A 86 33.61 26.53 15.33
C ALA A 86 34.81 26.56 14.35
N TYR A 87 35.14 25.43 13.73
CA TYR A 87 36.22 25.26 12.75
C TYR A 87 35.70 25.08 11.31
N GLY A 88 34.39 25.26 11.08
CA GLY A 88 33.77 25.18 9.75
C GLY A 88 33.52 23.76 9.25
N ARG A 89 33.70 22.71 10.06
CA ARG A 89 33.41 21.32 9.68
C ARG A 89 31.92 21.05 9.84
N SER A 90 31.31 20.47 8.81
CA SER A 90 29.90 20.08 8.84
C SER A 90 29.71 18.64 9.32
N SER A 91 28.88 18.45 10.33
CA SER A 91 28.38 17.14 10.80
C SER A 91 26.85 17.07 10.71
N PHE A 92 26.30 15.88 10.48
CA PHE A 92 24.86 15.67 10.50
C PHE A 92 24.45 14.98 11.79
N ARG A 93 23.55 15.59 12.55
CA ARG A 93 22.93 14.99 13.72
C ARG A 93 21.57 14.43 13.34
N ARG A 94 21.37 13.13 13.57
CA ARG A 94 20.06 12.49 13.46
C ARG A 94 19.19 12.98 14.61
N VAL A 95 18.10 13.68 14.31
CA VAL A 95 17.11 14.11 15.29
C VAL A 95 15.86 13.27 15.07
N VAL A 96 15.50 12.48 16.07
CA VAL A 96 14.22 11.77 16.08
C VAL A 96 13.14 12.82 16.36
N LEU A 97 12.28 13.09 15.39
CA LEU A 97 11.06 13.85 15.66
C LEU A 97 10.21 12.97 16.56
N GLU A 98 9.85 13.49 17.74
CA GLU A 98 9.00 12.79 18.71
C GLU A 98 7.79 12.23 17.99
N SER A 99 7.80 10.91 17.84
CA SER A 99 6.71 10.17 17.24
C SER A 99 5.67 10.11 18.33
N GLY A 100 4.74 11.09 18.32
CA GLY A 100 3.69 11.21 19.33
C GLY A 100 3.11 9.85 19.66
N GLU A 101 3.05 9.53 20.96
CA GLU A 101 2.58 8.27 21.51
C GLU A 101 1.19 7.94 20.93
N ARG A 102 1.14 7.22 19.81
CA ARG A 102 -0.11 6.58 19.38
C ARG A 102 -0.23 5.34 20.23
N GLU A 103 -1.07 5.42 21.26
CA GLU A 103 -1.47 4.29 22.08
C GLU A 103 -1.76 3.08 21.20
N THR A 104 -1.14 1.94 21.52
CA THR A 104 -1.37 0.67 20.83
C THR A 104 -2.87 0.36 20.82
N VAL A 105 -3.45 0.17 19.63
CA VAL A 105 -4.89 -0.07 19.50
C VAL A 105 -5.24 -1.43 20.11
N ARG A 106 -6.08 -1.44 21.15
CA ARG A 106 -6.60 -2.67 21.73
C ARG A 106 -7.73 -3.24 20.87
N TRP A 107 -7.44 -4.32 20.16
CA TRP A 107 -8.39 -4.95 19.24
C TRP A 107 -9.53 -5.71 19.93
N ARG A 108 -10.76 -5.34 19.59
CA ARG A 108 -11.97 -6.15 19.81
C ARG A 108 -12.17 -7.04 18.59
N VAL A 109 -11.73 -8.29 18.72
CA VAL A 109 -11.82 -9.29 17.65
C VAL A 109 -13.25 -9.82 17.57
N ARG A 110 -13.81 -9.81 16.36
CA ARG A 110 -15.11 -10.40 16.04
C ARG A 110 -14.96 -11.31 14.83
N GLN A 111 -15.66 -12.44 14.84
CA GLN A 111 -15.78 -13.29 13.67
C GLN A 111 -17.00 -12.85 12.88
N PHE A 112 -16.79 -12.55 11.60
CA PHE A 112 -17.90 -12.36 10.68
C PHE A 112 -18.36 -13.75 10.22
N ARG A 113 -19.63 -14.09 10.49
CA ARG A 113 -20.18 -15.42 10.23
C ARG A 113 -21.27 -15.42 9.16
N GLU A 114 -21.56 -14.27 8.58
CA GLU A 114 -22.58 -14.16 7.55
C GLU A 114 -22.01 -14.59 6.21
N PRO A 115 -22.56 -15.63 5.56
CA PRO A 115 -22.08 -16.09 4.26
C PRO A 115 -22.48 -15.14 3.11
N ASP A 116 -23.31 -14.11 3.38
CA ASP A 116 -23.81 -13.19 2.36
C ASP A 116 -22.87 -11.99 2.16
N ALA A 117 -22.40 -11.83 0.92
CA ALA A 117 -21.62 -10.69 0.49
C ALA A 117 -22.35 -9.35 0.66
N ARG A 118 -23.70 -9.35 0.66
CA ARG A 118 -24.49 -8.13 0.93
C ARG A 118 -24.37 -7.68 2.38
N GLY A 119 -24.30 -8.62 3.32
CA GLY A 119 -24.05 -8.32 4.73
C GLY A 119 -22.69 -7.67 4.90
N LEU A 120 -21.65 -8.26 4.28
CA LEU A 120 -20.30 -7.69 4.29
C LEU A 120 -20.24 -6.30 3.66
N ALA A 121 -20.88 -6.10 2.51
CA ALA A 121 -20.94 -4.80 1.84
C ALA A 121 -21.62 -3.74 2.71
N THR A 122 -22.69 -4.10 3.43
CA THR A 122 -23.40 -3.21 4.34
C THR A 122 -22.50 -2.82 5.51
N VAL A 123 -21.85 -3.78 6.17
CA VAL A 123 -20.92 -3.52 7.28
C VAL A 123 -19.77 -2.62 6.84
N LEU A 124 -19.18 -2.90 5.68
CA LEU A 124 -18.11 -2.07 5.11
C LEU A 124 -18.61 -0.66 4.82
N ALA A 125 -19.79 -0.49 4.22
CA ALA A 125 -20.36 0.81 3.92
C ALA A 125 -20.65 1.62 5.19
N GLU A 126 -21.28 1.02 6.20
CA GLU A 126 -21.58 1.67 7.47
C GLU A 126 -20.31 2.10 8.21
N ARG A 127 -19.31 1.22 8.29
CA ARG A 127 -18.05 1.51 8.99
C ARG A 127 -17.20 2.55 8.26
N CYS A 128 -17.15 2.50 6.93
CA CYS A 128 -16.43 3.50 6.13
C CYS A 128 -17.11 4.88 6.18
N ALA A 129 -18.43 4.93 6.08
CA ALA A 129 -19.17 6.21 6.13
C ALA A 129 -19.08 6.91 7.49
N GLY A 130 -19.00 6.16 8.59
CA GLY A 130 -18.94 6.72 9.94
C GLY A 130 -17.55 7.19 10.39
N HIS A 131 -16.46 6.61 9.87
CA HIS A 131 -15.12 6.75 10.44
C HIS A 131 -14.06 7.33 9.49
N GLY A 132 -14.42 7.58 8.22
CA GLY A 132 -13.51 8.00 7.17
C GLY A 132 -12.65 6.84 6.66
N ASP A 133 -12.60 6.66 5.34
CA ASP A 133 -11.92 5.55 4.66
C ASP A 133 -10.42 5.40 5.06
N GLU A 134 -9.79 6.43 5.62
CA GLU A 134 -8.39 6.48 6.02
C GLU A 134 -8.00 5.64 7.24
N ARG A 135 -9.00 5.21 8.03
CA ARG A 135 -8.79 4.45 9.28
C ARG A 135 -9.19 2.98 9.19
N ALA A 136 -9.59 2.52 8.00
CA ALA A 136 -10.03 1.18 7.73
C ALA A 136 -9.03 0.47 6.80
N TYR A 137 -8.61 -0.74 7.17
CA TYR A 137 -7.62 -1.53 6.42
C TYR A 137 -8.08 -2.98 6.29
N VAL A 138 -7.58 -3.66 5.27
CA VAL A 138 -7.77 -5.09 5.05
C VAL A 138 -6.42 -5.78 4.91
N SER A 139 -6.27 -6.96 5.50
CA SER A 139 -5.09 -7.79 5.28
C SER A 139 -5.17 -8.49 3.93
N CYS A 140 -4.11 -8.36 3.15
CA CYS A 140 -3.95 -8.94 1.83
C CYS A 140 -2.74 -9.89 1.83
N ASP A 141 -2.99 -11.16 1.51
CA ASP A 141 -1.98 -12.22 1.45
C ASP A 141 -1.50 -12.51 0.01
N PHE A 142 -1.86 -11.63 -0.95
CA PHE A 142 -1.56 -11.81 -2.38
C PHE A 142 -0.08 -12.11 -2.66
N GLY A 143 0.85 -11.46 -1.94
CA GLY A 143 2.28 -11.70 -2.09
C GLY A 143 2.75 -13.08 -1.60
N LEU A 144 2.05 -13.67 -0.63
CA LEU A 144 2.28 -15.04 -0.18
C LEU A 144 1.67 -16.05 -1.17
N ARG A 145 0.42 -15.83 -1.62
CA ARG A 145 -0.28 -16.68 -2.59
C ARG A 145 0.42 -16.72 -3.94
N SER A 146 0.89 -15.58 -4.45
CA SER A 146 1.60 -15.46 -5.73
C SER A 146 2.83 -16.36 -5.82
N ARG A 147 3.45 -16.72 -4.68
CA ARG A 147 4.61 -17.61 -4.64
C ARG A 147 4.27 -19.07 -4.35
N ARG A 148 3.27 -19.32 -3.51
CA ARG A 148 2.89 -20.68 -3.11
C ARG A 148 2.01 -21.35 -4.16
N GLU A 149 1.03 -20.62 -4.67
CA GLU A 149 -0.04 -21.13 -5.53
C GLU A 149 -0.40 -20.07 -6.59
N PRO A 150 0.51 -19.79 -7.55
CA PRO A 150 0.30 -18.73 -8.55
C PRO A 150 -0.93 -18.99 -9.43
N GLU A 151 -1.15 -20.24 -9.85
CA GLU A 151 -2.29 -20.64 -10.69
C GLU A 151 -3.62 -20.44 -9.96
N ARG A 152 -3.71 -20.90 -8.71
CA ARG A 152 -4.91 -20.73 -7.87
C ARG A 152 -5.18 -19.25 -7.57
N LEU A 153 -4.14 -18.46 -7.36
CA LEU A 153 -4.31 -17.01 -7.23
C LEU A 153 -4.90 -16.44 -8.51
N GLU A 154 -4.37 -16.79 -9.68
CA GLU A 154 -4.88 -16.30 -10.95
C GLU A 154 -6.35 -16.70 -11.18
N GLU A 155 -6.71 -17.95 -10.91
CA GLU A 155 -8.11 -18.44 -10.94
C GLU A 155 -9.01 -17.65 -10.00
N SER A 156 -8.58 -17.41 -8.75
CA SER A 156 -9.36 -16.63 -7.78
C SER A 156 -9.58 -15.18 -8.23
N LEU A 157 -8.60 -14.60 -8.94
CA LEU A 157 -8.70 -13.26 -9.50
C LEU A 157 -9.57 -13.22 -10.78
N GLN A 158 -9.94 -14.37 -11.36
CA GLN A 158 -10.83 -14.40 -12.52
C GLN A 158 -12.24 -13.91 -12.21
N VAL A 159 -12.66 -14.05 -10.95
CA VAL A 159 -13.93 -13.53 -10.41
C VAL A 159 -13.97 -11.99 -10.45
N LEU A 160 -12.82 -11.34 -10.43
CA LEU A 160 -12.71 -9.88 -10.45
C LEU A 160 -12.78 -9.34 -11.88
N ASP A 161 -13.37 -8.14 -12.00
CA ASP A 161 -13.32 -7.32 -13.22
C ASP A 161 -11.86 -7.07 -13.65
N GLU A 162 -11.65 -6.88 -14.96
CA GLU A 162 -10.30 -6.72 -15.53
C GLU A 162 -9.49 -5.60 -14.84
N ASP A 163 -10.10 -4.44 -14.56
CA ASP A 163 -9.42 -3.32 -13.89
C ASP A 163 -8.92 -3.69 -12.48
N LYS A 164 -9.72 -4.44 -11.72
CA LYS A 164 -9.40 -4.85 -10.35
C LYS A 164 -8.31 -5.94 -10.35
N ARG A 165 -8.38 -6.86 -11.32
CA ARG A 165 -7.34 -7.88 -11.53
C ARG A 165 -6.02 -7.24 -11.93
N ASP A 166 -6.04 -6.35 -12.92
CA ASP A 166 -4.88 -5.60 -13.39
C ASP A 166 -4.25 -4.77 -12.24
N TYR A 167 -5.07 -4.24 -11.33
CA TYR A 167 -4.58 -3.54 -10.14
C TYR A 167 -3.76 -4.45 -9.23
N ILE A 168 -4.30 -5.62 -8.85
CA ILE A 168 -3.61 -6.56 -7.95
C ILE A 168 -2.35 -7.11 -8.63
N GLN A 169 -2.47 -7.59 -9.87
CA GLN A 169 -1.34 -8.18 -10.61
C GLN A 169 -0.25 -7.15 -10.96
N GLY A 170 -0.63 -5.88 -11.10
CA GLY A 170 0.28 -4.79 -11.42
C GLY A 170 1.19 -4.39 -10.27
N LEU A 171 0.85 -4.71 -9.02
CA LEU A 171 1.63 -4.32 -7.84
C LEU A 171 2.67 -5.39 -7.44
N PRO A 172 3.88 -4.99 -6.99
CA PRO A 172 4.94 -5.90 -6.59
C PRO A 172 4.74 -6.37 -5.14
N TRP A 173 3.68 -7.13 -4.89
CA TRP A 173 3.38 -7.62 -3.54
C TRP A 173 4.59 -8.33 -2.92
N GLU A 174 5.05 -7.80 -1.78
CA GLU A 174 6.14 -8.39 -1.02
C GLU A 174 5.78 -9.77 -0.46
N ARG A 175 6.78 -10.60 -0.14
CA ARG A 175 6.60 -11.97 0.38
C ARG A 175 6.17 -11.97 1.85
N ARG A 176 5.17 -11.14 2.19
CA ARG A 176 4.63 -10.91 3.53
C ARG A 176 3.15 -10.55 3.44
N LEU A 177 2.47 -10.54 4.59
CA LEU A 177 1.14 -9.97 4.71
C LEU A 177 1.24 -8.44 4.56
N VAL A 178 0.43 -7.86 3.69
CA VAL A 178 0.37 -6.41 3.45
C VAL A 178 -1.03 -5.94 3.77
N TYR A 179 -1.17 -4.75 4.35
CA TYR A 179 -2.48 -4.21 4.70
C TYR A 179 -2.81 -3.07 3.75
N HIS A 180 -3.97 -3.15 3.11
CA HIS A 180 -4.43 -2.13 2.18
C HIS A 180 -5.56 -1.32 2.80
N ARG A 181 -5.56 -0.01 2.61
CA ARG A 181 -6.66 0.87 3.00
C ARG A 181 -7.97 0.43 2.32
N LEU A 182 -9.08 0.41 3.04
CA LEU A 182 -10.39 0.03 2.49
C LEU A 182 -11.01 1.16 1.66
N ASP A 183 -10.31 1.58 0.60
CA ASP A 183 -10.85 2.47 -0.40
C ASP A 183 -11.95 1.78 -1.22
N ARG A 184 -12.60 2.55 -2.11
CA ARG A 184 -13.69 2.04 -2.94
C ARG A 184 -13.28 0.80 -3.76
N ARG A 185 -12.10 0.81 -4.38
CA ARG A 185 -11.62 -0.31 -5.22
C ARG A 185 -11.41 -1.55 -4.36
N MET A 186 -10.71 -1.42 -3.24
CA MET A 186 -10.38 -2.53 -2.37
C MET A 186 -11.63 -3.11 -1.69
N ARG A 187 -12.62 -2.28 -1.36
CA ARG A 187 -13.94 -2.77 -0.90
C ARG A 187 -14.61 -3.68 -1.93
N GLU A 188 -14.68 -3.24 -3.19
CA GLU A 188 -15.28 -4.04 -4.26
C GLU A 188 -14.51 -5.36 -4.49
N ILE A 189 -13.18 -5.33 -4.41
CA ILE A 189 -12.32 -6.53 -4.50
C ILE A 189 -12.63 -7.51 -3.36
N VAL A 190 -12.63 -7.05 -2.11
CA VAL A 190 -12.84 -7.90 -0.94
C VAL A 190 -14.23 -8.52 -0.97
N ILE A 191 -15.27 -7.74 -1.30
CA ILE A 191 -16.64 -8.23 -1.40
C ILE A 191 -16.75 -9.35 -2.44
N ARG A 192 -16.16 -9.15 -3.63
CA ARG A 192 -16.20 -10.15 -4.73
C ARG A 192 -15.44 -11.43 -4.39
N LEU A 193 -14.25 -11.30 -3.80
CA LEU A 193 -13.47 -12.47 -3.38
C LEU A 193 -14.18 -13.20 -2.22
N TYR A 194 -14.81 -12.49 -1.29
CA TYR A 194 -15.56 -13.09 -0.19
C TYR A 194 -16.81 -13.84 -0.68
N GLU A 195 -17.58 -13.24 -1.61
CA GLU A 195 -18.76 -13.85 -2.24
C GLU A 195 -18.45 -15.23 -2.85
N ASN A 196 -17.21 -15.43 -3.31
CA ASN A 196 -16.76 -16.64 -3.98
C ASN A 196 -15.91 -17.55 -3.07
N GLY A 197 -15.80 -17.23 -1.77
CA GLY A 197 -15.03 -18.03 -0.81
C GLY A 197 -13.51 -17.99 -1.03
N GLU A 198 -13.01 -17.01 -1.79
CA GLU A 198 -11.61 -16.87 -2.17
C GLU A 198 -10.84 -15.89 -1.26
N PHE A 199 -11.55 -15.16 -0.39
CA PHE A 199 -10.97 -14.23 0.56
C PHE A 199 -10.87 -14.81 1.96
N HIS A 200 -9.65 -14.88 2.49
CA HIS A 200 -9.37 -15.33 3.86
C HIS A 200 -8.48 -14.29 4.52
N GLY A 201 -9.06 -13.41 5.33
CA GLY A 201 -8.34 -12.24 5.84
C GLY A 201 -9.05 -11.56 7.00
N SER A 202 -8.50 -10.43 7.43
CA SER A 202 -9.06 -9.62 8.50
C SER A 202 -9.21 -8.17 8.06
N LEU A 203 -10.31 -7.56 8.47
CA LEU A 203 -10.57 -6.13 8.37
C LEU A 203 -10.21 -5.48 9.70
N TYR A 204 -9.57 -4.32 9.64
CA TYR A 204 -9.08 -3.56 10.78
C TYR A 204 -9.67 -2.17 10.74
N PHE A 205 -10.37 -1.79 11.80
CA PHE A 205 -10.95 -0.47 11.96
C PHE A 205 -10.25 0.20 13.15
N THR A 206 -9.24 1.01 12.85
CA THR A 206 -8.39 1.64 13.87
C THR A 206 -9.17 2.64 14.74
N ASP A 207 -10.24 3.24 14.21
CA ASP A 207 -11.01 4.27 14.93
C ASP A 207 -11.81 3.71 16.11
N CYS A 208 -12.38 2.52 15.94
CA CYS A 208 -13.16 1.84 16.98
C CYS A 208 -12.40 0.66 17.63
N GLY A 209 -11.16 0.41 17.21
CA GLY A 209 -10.35 -0.73 17.63
C GLY A 209 -11.03 -2.07 17.34
N GLU A 210 -11.75 -2.21 16.23
CA GLU A 210 -12.42 -3.46 15.84
C GLU A 210 -11.60 -4.22 14.79
N LYS A 211 -11.45 -5.53 15.01
CA LYS A 211 -10.85 -6.47 14.04
C LYS A 211 -11.90 -7.50 13.64
N LEU A 212 -12.33 -7.49 12.38
CA LEU A 212 -13.24 -8.50 11.84
C LEU A 212 -12.44 -9.57 11.11
N ILE A 213 -12.60 -10.83 11.51
CA ILE A 213 -12.03 -11.97 10.79
C ILE A 213 -13.11 -12.49 9.84
N LEU A 214 -12.76 -12.57 8.56
CA LEU A 214 -13.59 -13.09 7.46
C LEU A 214 -13.28 -14.56 7.19
#